data_AF-A0A1D1UYV8-F1
#
_entry.id   AF-A0A1D1UYV8-F1
#
_cell.length_a   1.000
_cell.length_b   1.000
_cell.length_c   1.000
_cell.angle_alpha   90.00
_cell.angle_beta   90.00
_cell.angle_gamma   90.00
#
_symmetry.space_group_name_H-M   'P 1'
#
loop_
_entity.id
_entity.type
_entity.pdbx_description
1 polymer ?
#
loop_
_entity_poly.entity_id
_entity_poly.type
_entity_poly.pdbx_seq_one_letter_code
_entity_poly.pdbx_strand_id
1 'polypeptide(L)'
;MDSGMAEDLAVSPESTVGVEEIPRPDLDESIPPSKSMDRSLELKKEGNRKFGSGDFLAAIDVYSEALDICPENLETCKHRSILLSNRAASYLQLGIKENYEAAVADCTTGLELDPDNVKARVRRAKLNERLENFDEALADYKLLAERDRTIPGVVEACIRLPPLIEERNEKMKNEMMGKLKDLGNLVLKPFGLSTDNFKMEPQASGGYSMKFEPGKKK
;
A
#
# COMPACT_ATOMS: atom_id res chain seq x y z
N MET A 1 -21.15 -65.14 -12.53
CA MET A 1 -20.07 -65.89 -11.86
C MET A 1 -19.13 -66.25 -12.98
N ASP A 2 -18.13 -65.45 -13.30
CA ASP A 2 -17.01 -65.07 -12.44
C ASP A 2 -16.36 -63.79 -13.00
N SER A 3 -15.84 -62.99 -12.08
CA SER A 3 -15.28 -61.65 -12.23
C SER A 3 -13.82 -61.71 -12.71
N GLY A 4 -13.54 -61.14 -13.89
CA GLY A 4 -12.19 -61.03 -14.44
C GLY A 4 -11.66 -59.59 -14.39
N MET A 5 -10.85 -59.34 -13.36
CA MET A 5 -9.67 -58.45 -13.28
C MET A 5 -9.65 -57.17 -14.14
N ALA A 6 -9.89 -56.02 -13.51
CA ALA A 6 -9.44 -54.72 -13.99
C ALA A 6 -8.00 -54.49 -13.53
N GLU A 7 -7.10 -54.20 -14.48
CA GLU A 7 -5.71 -53.86 -14.26
C GLU A 7 -5.56 -52.48 -13.58
N ASP A 8 -4.77 -52.48 -12.52
CA ASP A 8 -4.45 -51.36 -11.65
C ASP A 8 -3.22 -50.62 -12.23
N LEU A 9 -3.44 -49.49 -12.89
CA LEU A 9 -2.36 -48.61 -13.36
C LEU A 9 -2.05 -47.58 -12.28
N ALA A 10 -1.10 -47.93 -11.43
CA ALA A 10 -0.50 -47.05 -10.43
C ALA A 10 0.20 -45.84 -11.10
N VAL A 11 -0.30 -44.64 -10.81
CA VAL A 11 0.40 -43.38 -11.07
C VAL A 11 1.31 -43.09 -9.87
N SER A 12 2.62 -43.08 -10.12
CA SER A 12 3.65 -42.66 -9.16
C SER A 12 3.52 -41.16 -8.84
N PRO A 13 3.63 -40.74 -7.56
CA PRO A 13 3.58 -39.32 -7.21
C PRO A 13 4.94 -38.64 -7.47
N GLU A 14 4.90 -37.55 -8.24
CA GLU A 14 6.02 -36.64 -8.46
C GLU A 14 6.37 -35.85 -7.19
N SER A 15 7.58 -36.08 -6.69
CA SER A 15 8.52 -35.09 -6.12
C SER A 15 7.93 -33.76 -5.63
N THR A 16 7.48 -33.71 -4.38
CA THR A 16 7.28 -32.45 -3.66
C THR A 16 8.62 -31.87 -3.22
N VAL A 17 8.97 -30.72 -3.78
CA VAL A 17 10.09 -29.88 -3.34
C VAL A 17 9.85 -29.48 -1.89
N GLY A 18 10.77 -29.87 -1.00
CA GLY A 18 10.73 -29.57 0.42
C GLY A 18 10.79 -28.07 0.67
N VAL A 19 9.68 -27.49 1.10
CA VAL A 19 9.66 -26.19 1.75
C VAL A 19 10.07 -26.45 3.21
N GLU A 20 11.37 -26.37 3.50
CA GLU A 20 11.86 -25.20 4.23
C GLU A 20 11.08 -24.67 5.44
N GLU A 21 10.36 -25.48 6.22
CA GLU A 21 9.44 -24.96 7.25
C GLU A 21 10.25 -24.31 8.38
N ILE A 22 10.40 -22.99 8.31
CA ILE A 22 11.04 -22.18 9.35
C ILE A 22 10.26 -22.42 10.66
N PRO A 23 10.91 -22.86 11.76
CA PRO A 23 10.22 -23.11 13.02
C PRO A 23 9.53 -21.83 13.49
N ARG A 24 8.20 -21.87 13.59
CA ARG A 24 7.45 -20.79 14.24
C ARG A 24 7.90 -20.73 15.69
N PRO A 25 8.22 -19.55 16.25
CA PRO A 25 8.55 -19.46 17.66
C PRO A 25 7.37 -19.98 18.47
N ASP A 26 7.65 -20.87 19.42
CA ASP A 26 6.67 -21.51 20.30
C ASP A 26 5.80 -20.45 20.98
N LEU A 27 4.60 -20.23 20.44
CA LEU A 27 3.54 -19.52 21.15
C LEU A 27 3.13 -20.41 22.30
N ASP A 28 3.38 -19.94 23.53
CA ASP A 28 3.01 -20.62 24.77
C ASP A 28 1.52 -21.02 24.74
N GLU A 29 1.26 -22.29 24.43
CA GLU A 29 -0.06 -22.93 24.30
C GLU A 29 -0.86 -22.95 25.63
N SER A 30 -0.31 -22.38 26.71
CA SER A 30 -0.90 -22.42 28.05
C SER A 30 -1.98 -21.37 28.33
N ILE A 31 -2.16 -20.35 27.47
CA ILE A 31 -3.17 -19.31 27.68
C ILE A 31 -4.45 -19.66 26.89
N PRO A 32 -5.57 -20.01 27.55
CA PRO A 32 -6.82 -20.26 26.84
C PRO A 32 -7.27 -19.00 26.08
N PRO A 33 -7.86 -19.14 24.87
CA PRO A 33 -8.19 -18.00 24.00
C PRO A 33 -9.00 -16.88 24.68
N SER A 34 -9.87 -17.21 25.63
CA SER A 34 -10.63 -16.25 26.42
C SER A 34 -9.73 -15.36 27.30
N LYS A 35 -8.75 -15.95 28.00
CA LYS A 35 -7.77 -15.20 28.80
C LYS A 35 -6.80 -14.41 27.92
N SER A 36 -6.49 -14.92 26.72
CA SER A 36 -5.65 -14.24 25.74
C SER A 36 -6.29 -12.95 25.23
N MET A 37 -7.60 -12.98 24.98
CA MET A 37 -8.36 -11.80 24.60
C MET A 37 -8.45 -10.76 25.71
N ASP A 38 -8.75 -11.17 26.94
CA ASP A 38 -8.79 -10.26 28.10
C ASP A 38 -7.43 -9.58 28.33
N ARG A 39 -6.34 -10.36 28.21
CA ARG A 39 -4.99 -9.82 28.31
C ARG A 39 -4.69 -8.82 27.19
N SER A 40 -5.10 -9.10 25.95
CA SER A 40 -4.95 -8.17 24.82
C SER A 40 -5.71 -6.86 25.04
N LEU A 41 -6.90 -6.91 25.65
CA LEU A 41 -7.65 -5.72 26.01
C LEU A 41 -6.94 -4.86 27.06
N GLU A 42 -6.29 -5.48 28.04
CA GLU A 42 -5.48 -4.76 29.03
C GLU A 42 -4.23 -4.13 28.41
N LEU A 43 -3.52 -4.86 27.54
CA LEU A 43 -2.39 -4.31 26.80
C LEU A 43 -2.81 -3.14 25.90
N LYS A 44 -3.97 -3.21 25.24
CA LYS A 44 -4.52 -2.06 24.50
C LYS A 44 -4.65 -0.82 25.40
N LYS A 45 -5.16 -1.00 26.62
CA LYS A 45 -5.31 0.11 27.58
C LYS A 45 -3.96 0.67 28.00
N GLU A 46 -2.96 -0.19 28.23
CA GLU A 46 -1.59 0.23 28.52
C GLU A 46 -0.96 0.98 27.34
N GLY A 47 -1.06 0.45 26.12
CA GLY A 47 -0.58 1.12 24.91
C GLY A 47 -1.22 2.51 24.73
N ASN A 48 -2.52 2.63 25.03
CA ASN A 48 -3.22 3.92 25.00
C ASN A 48 -2.67 4.89 26.07
N ARG A 49 -2.30 4.41 27.27
CA ARG A 49 -1.66 5.23 28.31
C ARG A 49 -0.29 5.72 27.85
N LYS A 50 0.54 4.82 27.32
CA LYS A 50 1.86 5.16 26.76
C LYS A 50 1.75 6.19 25.64
N PHE A 51 0.84 5.97 24.70
CA PHE A 51 0.55 6.93 23.63
C PHE A 51 0.11 8.29 24.18
N GLY A 52 -0.79 8.32 25.16
CA GLY A 52 -1.25 9.56 25.80
C GLY A 52 -0.16 10.31 26.57
N SER A 53 0.87 9.61 27.05
CA SER A 53 2.05 10.21 27.69
C SER A 53 3.12 10.70 26.71
N GLY A 54 2.94 10.47 25.41
CA GLY A 54 3.93 10.81 24.37
C GLY A 54 5.04 9.79 24.19
N ASP A 55 5.03 8.69 24.95
CA ASP A 55 5.96 7.58 24.81
C ASP A 55 5.50 6.64 23.67
N PHE A 56 5.73 7.09 22.44
CA PHE A 56 5.24 6.40 21.24
C PHE A 56 5.99 5.09 20.96
N LEU A 57 7.27 4.99 21.32
CA LEU A 57 8.04 3.76 21.17
C LEU A 57 7.49 2.67 22.09
N ALA A 58 7.32 2.96 23.39
CA ALA A 58 6.71 1.98 24.29
C ALA A 58 5.27 1.64 23.90
N ALA A 59 4.52 2.60 23.34
CA ALA A 59 3.19 2.32 22.82
C ALA A 59 3.22 1.31 21.66
N ILE A 60 4.17 1.44 20.73
CA ILE A 60 4.36 0.49 19.61
C ILE A 60 4.64 -0.91 20.14
N ASP A 61 5.55 -1.04 21.09
CA ASP A 61 5.92 -2.33 21.70
C ASP A 61 4.71 -2.99 22.35
N VAL A 62 3.97 -2.24 23.17
CA VAL A 62 2.77 -2.75 23.86
C VAL A 62 1.65 -3.12 22.89
N TYR A 63 1.42 -2.35 21.83
CA TYR A 63 0.43 -2.74 20.81
C TYR A 63 0.87 -3.97 20.02
N SER A 64 2.18 -4.18 19.84
CA SER A 64 2.72 -5.37 19.18
C SER A 64 2.53 -6.61 20.05
N GLU A 65 2.88 -6.53 21.33
CA GLU A 65 2.57 -7.59 22.31
C GLU A 65 1.06 -7.89 22.34
N ALA A 66 0.21 -6.85 22.30
CA ALA A 66 -1.23 -7.02 22.26
C ALA A 66 -1.73 -7.76 21.00
N LEU A 67 -1.06 -7.57 19.87
CA LEU A 67 -1.36 -8.25 18.60
C LEU A 67 -0.87 -9.70 18.61
N ASP A 68 0.29 -9.97 19.20
CA ASP A 68 0.88 -11.31 19.27
C ASP A 68 0.01 -12.26 20.08
N ILE A 69 -0.55 -11.79 21.19
CA ILE A 69 -1.42 -12.60 22.04
C ILE A 69 -2.90 -12.57 21.61
N CYS A 70 -3.30 -11.66 20.73
CA CYS A 70 -4.70 -11.58 20.32
C CYS A 70 -5.01 -12.73 19.35
N PRO A 71 -5.97 -13.63 19.68
CA PRO A 71 -6.30 -14.75 18.80
C PRO A 71 -6.67 -14.29 17.39
N GLU A 72 -6.31 -15.05 16.37
CA GLU A 72 -6.68 -14.76 14.98
C GLU A 72 -7.97 -15.50 14.62
N ASN A 73 -9.12 -14.88 14.92
CA ASN A 73 -10.43 -15.43 14.58
C ASN A 73 -11.41 -14.31 14.21
N LEU A 74 -12.59 -14.69 13.73
CA LEU A 74 -13.58 -13.74 13.23
C LEU A 74 -14.09 -12.78 14.32
N GLU A 75 -14.13 -13.21 15.58
CA GLU A 75 -14.62 -12.41 16.70
C GLU A 75 -13.63 -11.30 17.08
N THR A 76 -12.33 -11.51 16.87
CA THR A 76 -11.27 -10.57 17.22
C THR A 76 -10.90 -9.61 16.10
N CYS A 77 -11.38 -9.81 14.87
CA CYS A 77 -11.06 -8.96 13.69
C CYS A 77 -11.13 -7.45 14.00
N LYS A 78 -12.23 -7.00 14.63
CA LYS A 78 -12.40 -5.58 15.00
C LYS A 78 -11.38 -5.10 16.02
N HIS A 79 -11.08 -5.92 17.04
CA HIS A 79 -10.10 -5.57 18.06
C HIS A 79 -8.69 -5.54 17.50
N ARG A 80 -8.31 -6.51 16.67
CA ARG A 80 -7.03 -6.51 15.92
C ARG A 80 -6.91 -5.28 15.01
N SER A 81 -7.97 -4.93 14.28
CA SER A 81 -8.02 -3.70 13.46
C SER A 81 -7.76 -2.44 14.28
N ILE A 82 -8.34 -2.34 15.48
CA ILE A 82 -8.11 -1.21 16.39
C ILE A 82 -6.66 -1.17 16.87
N LEU A 83 -6.07 -2.31 17.24
CA LEU A 83 -4.67 -2.41 17.67
C LEU A 83 -3.70 -1.97 16.56
N LEU A 84 -3.86 -2.51 15.35
CA LEU A 84 -3.07 -2.12 14.17
C LEU A 84 -3.19 -0.61 13.89
N SER A 85 -4.42 -0.10 13.92
CA SER A 85 -4.68 1.33 13.74
C SER A 85 -3.94 2.17 14.79
N ASN A 86 -3.95 1.75 16.06
CA ASN A 86 -3.29 2.47 17.15
C ASN A 86 -1.76 2.38 17.08
N ARG A 87 -1.20 1.25 16.67
CA ARG A 87 0.23 1.12 16.39
C ARG A 87 0.65 2.04 15.25
N ALA A 88 -0.10 2.08 14.15
CA ALA A 88 0.11 3.02 13.05
C ALA A 88 0.02 4.49 13.49
N ALA A 89 -0.88 4.82 14.44
CA ALA A 89 -0.94 6.15 15.04
C ALA A 89 0.35 6.52 15.76
N SER A 90 0.94 5.56 16.47
CA SER A 90 2.16 5.73 17.25
C SER A 90 3.35 5.97 16.31
N TYR A 91 3.45 5.22 15.21
CA TYR A 91 4.44 5.49 14.16
C TYR A 91 4.28 6.89 13.55
N LEU A 92 3.04 7.32 13.28
CA LEU A 92 2.77 8.64 12.73
C LEU A 92 3.19 9.77 13.69
N GLN A 93 3.01 9.58 15.01
CA GLN A 93 3.45 10.55 16.01
C GLN A 93 4.97 10.54 16.24
N LEU A 94 5.60 9.35 16.13
CA LEU A 94 7.04 9.20 16.25
C LEU A 94 7.78 9.94 15.13
N GLY A 95 7.18 10.03 13.94
CA GLY A 95 7.66 10.91 12.86
C GLY A 95 8.88 10.39 12.09
N ILE A 96 9.30 9.14 12.34
CA ILE A 96 10.42 8.48 11.67
C ILE A 96 9.93 7.94 10.32
N LYS A 97 10.48 8.45 9.22
CA LYS A 97 9.99 8.18 7.86
C LYS A 97 10.08 6.71 7.49
N GLU A 98 11.15 6.04 7.94
CA GLU A 98 11.45 4.64 7.68
C GLU A 98 10.39 3.67 8.23
N ASN A 99 9.55 4.14 9.16
CA ASN A 99 8.47 3.36 9.75
C ASN A 99 7.11 3.60 9.08
N TYR A 100 7.00 4.56 8.16
CA TYR A 100 5.71 4.91 7.57
C TYR A 100 5.16 3.80 6.68
N GLU A 101 6.00 3.09 5.93
CA GLU A 101 5.57 1.94 5.13
C GLU A 101 4.98 0.83 6.01
N ALA A 102 5.64 0.52 7.14
CA ALA A 102 5.12 -0.45 8.11
C ALA A 102 3.78 0.01 8.72
N ALA A 103 3.63 1.30 9.00
CA ALA A 103 2.39 1.88 9.50
C ALA A 103 1.25 1.88 8.45
N VAL A 104 1.57 2.03 7.16
CA VAL A 104 0.61 1.87 6.05
C VAL A 104 0.16 0.41 5.95
N ALA A 105 1.08 -0.54 6.11
CA ALA A 105 0.76 -1.97 6.14
C ALA A 105 -0.19 -2.29 7.30
N ASP A 106 0.11 -1.82 8.51
CA ASP A 106 -0.78 -1.95 9.68
C ASP A 106 -2.19 -1.43 9.39
N CYS A 107 -2.31 -0.23 8.82
CA CYS A 107 -3.62 0.32 8.48
C CYS A 107 -4.32 -0.48 7.38
N THR A 108 -3.58 -1.02 6.42
CA THR A 108 -4.14 -1.83 5.32
C THR A 108 -4.70 -3.13 5.85
N THR A 109 -3.92 -3.90 6.61
CA THR A 109 -4.41 -5.11 7.28
C THR A 109 -5.55 -4.80 8.24
N GLY A 110 -5.49 -3.69 8.97
CA GLY A 110 -6.59 -3.26 9.84
C GLY A 110 -7.89 -3.00 9.07
N LEU A 111 -7.82 -2.46 7.86
CA LEU A 111 -8.97 -2.21 6.99
C LEU A 111 -9.47 -3.46 6.26
N GLU A 112 -8.62 -4.46 6.06
CA GLU A 112 -9.05 -5.79 5.60
C GLU A 112 -9.87 -6.50 6.68
N LEU A 113 -9.48 -6.36 7.94
CA LEU A 113 -10.19 -6.93 9.09
C LEU A 113 -11.48 -6.17 9.46
N ASP A 114 -11.45 -4.84 9.35
CA ASP A 114 -12.61 -3.96 9.60
C ASP A 114 -12.61 -2.79 8.60
N PRO A 115 -13.29 -2.95 7.45
CA PRO A 115 -13.36 -1.91 6.41
C PRO A 115 -13.99 -0.58 6.88
N ASP A 116 -14.80 -0.65 7.95
CA ASP A 116 -15.51 0.48 8.55
C ASP A 116 -14.65 1.27 9.56
N ASN A 117 -13.41 0.85 9.82
CA ASN A 117 -12.51 1.53 10.74
C ASN A 117 -12.04 2.89 10.17
N VAL A 118 -12.84 3.93 10.43
CA VAL A 118 -12.58 5.31 10.00
C VAL A 118 -11.21 5.81 10.47
N LYS A 119 -10.77 5.44 11.68
CA LYS A 119 -9.48 5.88 12.23
C LYS A 119 -8.31 5.26 11.45
N ALA A 120 -8.38 3.98 11.10
CA ALA A 120 -7.39 3.32 10.27
C ALA A 120 -7.31 3.98 8.88
N ARG A 121 -8.45 4.28 8.26
CA ARG A 121 -8.49 4.96 6.96
C ARG A 121 -7.90 6.37 6.98
N VAL A 122 -8.25 7.18 7.98
CA VAL A 122 -7.66 8.52 8.15
C VAL A 122 -6.14 8.44 8.36
N ARG A 123 -5.68 7.46 9.15
CA ARG A 123 -4.24 7.27 9.42
C ARG A 123 -3.50 6.81 8.16
N ARG A 124 -4.06 5.87 7.40
CA ARG A 124 -3.49 5.41 6.12
C ARG A 124 -3.37 6.55 5.12
N ALA A 125 -4.41 7.36 4.97
CA ALA A 125 -4.38 8.54 4.10
C ALA A 125 -3.23 9.48 4.48
N LYS A 126 -3.13 9.84 5.77
CA LYS A 126 -2.04 10.71 6.28
C LYS A 126 -0.65 10.13 6.08
N LEU A 127 -0.47 8.83 6.29
CA LEU A 127 0.82 8.15 6.09
C LEU A 127 1.21 8.14 4.61
N ASN A 128 0.26 7.83 3.71
CA ASN A 128 0.50 7.91 2.27
C ASN A 128 0.87 9.33 1.82
N GLU A 129 0.27 10.38 2.41
CA GLU A 129 0.72 11.74 2.14
C GLU A 129 2.16 12.01 2.60
N ARG A 130 2.58 11.48 3.76
CA ARG A 130 3.97 11.61 4.24
C ARG A 130 4.97 10.88 3.35
N LEU A 131 4.52 9.84 2.66
CA LEU A 131 5.28 9.08 1.68
C LEU A 131 5.17 9.64 0.26
N GLU A 132 4.43 10.74 0.04
CA GLU A 132 4.14 11.33 -1.27
C GLU A 132 3.35 10.40 -2.23
N ASN A 133 2.70 9.38 -1.68
CA ASN A 133 1.74 8.51 -2.35
C ASN A 133 0.37 9.22 -2.44
N PHE A 134 0.32 10.31 -3.21
CA PHE A 134 -0.82 11.23 -3.22
C PHE A 134 -2.10 10.62 -3.80
N ASP A 135 -1.99 9.70 -4.76
CA ASP A 135 -3.16 9.03 -5.36
C ASP A 135 -3.86 8.13 -4.34
N GLU A 136 -3.09 7.32 -3.61
CA GLU A 136 -3.57 6.43 -2.56
C GLU A 136 -4.17 7.24 -1.41
N ALA A 137 -3.51 8.33 -1.00
CA ALA A 137 -4.04 9.23 0.01
C ALA A 137 -5.38 9.85 -0.43
N LEU A 138 -5.47 10.36 -1.66
CA LEU A 138 -6.68 10.96 -2.20
C LEU A 138 -7.83 9.94 -2.29
N ALA A 139 -7.53 8.69 -2.66
CA ALA A 139 -8.54 7.62 -2.69
C ALA A 139 -9.17 7.40 -1.31
N ASP A 140 -8.35 7.31 -0.25
CA ASP A 140 -8.87 7.16 1.11
C ASP A 140 -9.66 8.39 1.58
N TYR A 141 -9.19 9.60 1.27
CA TYR A 141 -9.93 10.83 1.62
C TYR A 141 -11.27 10.95 0.90
N LYS A 142 -11.36 10.52 -0.36
CA LYS A 142 -12.64 10.50 -1.09
C LYS A 142 -13.64 9.56 -0.42
N LEU A 143 -13.23 8.33 -0.10
CA LEU A 143 -14.07 7.37 0.61
C LEU A 143 -14.53 7.91 1.98
N LEU A 144 -13.64 8.61 2.69
CA LEU A 144 -13.99 9.27 3.96
C LEU A 144 -15.01 10.39 3.74
N ALA A 145 -14.81 11.24 2.73
CA ALA A 145 -15.69 12.37 2.41
C ALA A 145 -17.08 11.91 1.95
N GLU A 146 -17.18 10.80 1.23
CA GLU A 146 -18.46 10.20 0.83
C GLU A 146 -19.28 9.74 2.04
N ARG A 147 -18.60 9.23 3.07
CA ARG A 147 -19.24 8.75 4.30
C ARG A 147 -19.55 9.88 5.28
N ASP A 148 -18.58 10.74 5.57
CA ASP A 148 -18.70 11.81 6.54
C ASP A 148 -17.73 12.97 6.22
N ARG A 149 -18.31 14.09 5.80
CA ARG A 149 -17.57 15.31 5.44
C ARG A 149 -17.14 16.16 6.64
N THR A 150 -17.58 15.81 7.85
CA THR A 150 -17.25 16.54 9.08
C THR A 150 -15.91 16.10 9.67
N ILE A 151 -15.33 15.00 9.16
CA ILE A 151 -14.03 14.51 9.60
C ILE A 151 -12.96 15.58 9.31
N PRO A 152 -12.22 16.06 10.34
CA PRO A 152 -11.26 17.14 10.18
C PRO A 152 -10.18 16.83 9.13
N GLY A 153 -9.91 17.81 8.26
CA GLY A 153 -8.86 17.74 7.24
C GLY A 153 -9.21 16.93 5.99
N VAL A 154 -10.31 16.14 5.98
CA VAL A 154 -10.67 15.29 4.83
C VAL A 154 -11.06 16.12 3.60
N VAL A 155 -11.96 17.08 3.77
CA VAL A 155 -12.41 17.94 2.66
C VAL A 155 -11.26 18.80 2.14
N GLU A 156 -10.41 19.32 3.03
CA GLU A 156 -9.22 20.09 2.67
C GLU A 156 -8.23 19.25 1.85
N ALA A 157 -7.94 18.02 2.27
CA ALA A 157 -7.06 17.12 1.54
C ALA A 157 -7.60 16.77 0.14
N CYS A 158 -8.92 16.56 0.00
CA CYS A 158 -9.57 16.34 -1.30
C CYS A 158 -9.43 17.52 -2.27
N ILE A 159 -9.22 18.75 -1.77
CA ILE A 159 -8.98 19.94 -2.59
C ILE A 159 -7.48 20.13 -2.85
N ARG A 160 -6.63 19.88 -1.85
CA ARG A 160 -5.18 20.10 -1.93
C ARG A 160 -4.44 19.06 -2.77
N LEU A 161 -4.80 17.79 -2.69
CA LEU A 161 -4.05 16.71 -3.34
C LEU A 161 -4.15 16.69 -4.89
N PRO A 162 -5.31 16.93 -5.52
CA PRO A 162 -5.40 16.91 -6.99
C PRO A 162 -4.38 17.78 -7.75
N PRO A 163 -4.15 19.06 -7.41
CA PRO A 163 -3.14 19.85 -8.12
C PRO A 163 -1.71 19.32 -7.92
N LEU A 164 -1.38 18.74 -6.76
CA LEU A 164 -0.08 18.13 -6.51
C LEU A 164 0.13 16.86 -7.35
N ILE A 165 -0.92 16.06 -7.54
CA ILE A 165 -0.90 14.89 -8.41
C ILE A 165 -0.67 15.31 -9.86
N GLU A 166 -1.38 16.35 -10.33
CA GLU A 166 -1.22 16.86 -11.70
C GLU A 166 0.19 17.39 -11.93
N GLU A 167 0.71 18.22 -11.02
CA GLU A 167 2.08 18.75 -11.10
C GLU A 167 3.13 17.62 -11.17
N ARG A 168 3.00 16.59 -10.32
CA ARG A 168 3.86 15.41 -10.33
C ARG A 168 3.74 14.66 -11.67
N ASN A 169 2.54 14.49 -12.20
CA ASN A 169 2.28 13.79 -13.45
C ASN A 169 2.84 14.56 -14.66
N GLU A 170 2.68 15.88 -14.70
CA GLU A 170 3.26 16.75 -15.74
C GLU A 170 4.78 16.69 -15.72
N LYS A 171 5.39 16.73 -14.52
CA LYS A 171 6.85 16.59 -14.37
C LYS A 171 7.33 15.24 -14.89
N MET A 172 6.71 14.13 -14.47
CA MET A 172 7.05 12.80 -14.96
C MET A 172 6.87 12.69 -16.47
N LYS A 173 5.78 13.23 -17.03
CA LYS A 173 5.53 13.27 -18.47
C LYS A 173 6.64 14.00 -19.23
N ASN A 174 7.07 15.16 -18.74
CA ASN A 174 8.13 15.93 -19.37
C ASN A 174 9.48 15.19 -19.32
N GLU A 175 9.82 14.57 -18.19
CA GLU A 175 11.03 13.75 -18.05
C GLU A 175 11.00 12.52 -18.98
N MET A 176 9.87 11.81 -19.05
CA MET A 176 9.69 10.68 -19.96
C MET A 176 9.80 11.11 -21.42
N MET A 177 9.15 12.21 -21.80
CA MET A 177 9.25 12.77 -23.16
C MET A 177 10.68 13.14 -23.53
N GLY A 178 11.46 13.69 -22.58
CA GLY A 178 12.89 13.93 -22.76
C GLY A 178 13.66 12.63 -23.05
N LYS A 179 13.49 11.60 -22.20
CA LYS A 179 14.14 10.29 -22.40
C LYS A 179 13.76 9.63 -23.71
N LEU A 180 12.49 9.73 -24.13
CA LEU A 180 12.01 9.22 -25.42
C LEU A 180 12.66 9.96 -26.60
N LYS A 181 12.81 11.28 -26.50
CA LYS A 181 13.52 12.07 -27.51
C LYS A 181 14.98 11.68 -27.60
N ASP A 182 15.67 11.51 -26.47
CA ASP A 182 17.08 11.11 -26.46
C ASP A 182 17.28 9.74 -27.09
N LEU A 183 16.39 8.78 -26.79
CA LEU A 183 16.39 7.47 -27.42
C LEU A 183 16.14 7.55 -28.93
N GLY A 184 15.16 8.35 -29.35
CA GLY A 184 14.89 8.60 -30.78
C GLY A 184 16.09 9.22 -31.48
N ASN A 185 16.74 10.19 -30.86
CA ASN A 185 17.94 10.84 -31.38
C ASN A 185 19.12 9.88 -31.49
N LEU A 186 19.28 8.93 -30.56
CA LEU A 186 20.32 7.91 -30.65
C LEU A 186 20.17 7.05 -31.92
N VAL A 187 18.94 6.67 -32.27
CA VAL A 187 18.62 5.91 -33.48
C VAL A 187 18.78 6.74 -34.74
N LEU A 188 18.43 8.03 -34.68
CA LEU A 188 18.42 8.93 -35.84
C LEU A 188 19.79 9.54 -36.16
N LYS A 189 20.69 9.65 -35.17
CA LYS A 189 22.00 10.28 -35.32
C LYS A 189 22.88 9.67 -36.42
N PRO A 190 22.98 8.33 -36.60
CA PRO A 190 23.74 7.73 -37.71
C PRO A 190 23.23 8.15 -39.10
N PHE A 191 21.98 8.58 -39.21
CA PHE A 191 21.35 9.05 -40.45
C PHE A 191 21.43 10.58 -40.62
N GLY A 192 22.08 11.29 -39.70
CA GLY A 192 22.12 12.76 -39.68
C GLY A 192 20.76 13.40 -39.35
N LEU A 193 19.89 12.65 -38.65
CA LEU A 193 18.55 13.07 -38.28
C LEU A 193 18.42 13.25 -36.76
N SER A 194 17.34 13.92 -36.35
CA SER A 194 16.90 14.18 -34.98
C SER A 194 15.37 14.10 -34.90
N THR A 195 14.83 13.81 -33.73
CA THR A 195 13.40 13.88 -33.42
C THR A 195 12.83 15.27 -33.70
N ASP A 196 13.66 16.32 -33.68
CA ASP A 196 13.21 17.68 -33.99
C ASP A 196 12.95 17.91 -35.48
N ASN A 197 13.46 17.02 -36.36
CA ASN A 197 13.17 17.05 -37.79
C ASN A 197 11.75 16.61 -38.11
N PHE A 198 11.01 16.02 -37.16
CA PHE A 198 9.67 15.51 -37.38
C PHE A 198 8.67 16.36 -36.59
N LYS A 199 7.88 17.19 -37.30
CA LYS A 199 6.83 18.03 -36.73
C LYS A 199 5.48 17.34 -36.87
N MET A 200 4.73 17.24 -35.78
CA MET A 200 3.37 16.72 -35.81
C MET A 200 2.38 17.88 -35.95
N GLU A 201 1.43 17.77 -36.87
CA GLU A 201 0.33 18.70 -37.04
C GLU A 201 -1.01 17.99 -36.82
N PRO A 202 -1.90 18.49 -35.94
CA PRO A 202 -3.22 17.92 -35.75
C PRO A 202 -4.10 18.13 -36.99
N GLN A 203 -4.81 17.08 -37.42
CA GLN A 203 -5.79 17.12 -38.50
C GLN A 203 -7.20 17.26 -37.93
N ALA A 204 -8.10 17.92 -38.68
CA ALA A 204 -9.51 18.10 -38.28
C ALA A 204 -10.28 16.78 -38.05
N SER A 205 -9.78 15.66 -38.58
CA SER A 205 -10.31 14.30 -38.39
C SER A 205 -9.93 13.66 -37.05
N GLY A 206 -9.16 14.34 -36.20
CA GLY A 206 -8.66 13.82 -34.92
C GLY A 206 -7.35 13.01 -35.01
N GLY A 207 -6.77 12.87 -36.20
CA GLY A 207 -5.45 12.26 -36.42
C GLY A 207 -4.29 13.27 -36.39
N TYR A 208 -3.04 12.79 -36.39
CA TYR A 208 -1.83 13.61 -36.52
C TYR A 208 -1.14 13.36 -37.86
N SER A 209 -0.81 14.41 -38.59
CA SER A 209 0.09 14.36 -39.75
C SER A 209 1.53 14.59 -39.30
N MET A 210 2.49 13.82 -39.81
CA MET A 210 3.90 14.06 -39.54
C MET A 210 4.54 14.75 -40.76
N LYS A 211 5.04 15.96 -40.57
CA LYS A 211 5.84 16.70 -41.54
C LYS A 211 7.31 16.58 -41.20
N PHE A 212 8.13 16.36 -42.22
CA PHE A 212 9.58 16.33 -42.09
C PHE A 212 10.19 17.67 -42.47
N GLU A 213 10.99 18.26 -41.58
CA GLU A 213 11.75 19.48 -41.80
C GLU A 213 13.25 19.17 -41.62
N PRO A 214 14.02 19.11 -42.73
CA PRO A 214 15.46 18.88 -42.64
C PRO A 214 16.13 20.04 -41.90
N GLY A 215 16.95 19.71 -40.88
CA GLY A 215 17.68 20.70 -40.11
C GLY A 215 18.64 21.49 -41.00
N LYS A 216 18.73 22.82 -40.79
CA LYS A 216 19.67 23.66 -41.54
C LYS A 216 21.09 23.14 -41.31
N LYS A 217 21.75 22.65 -42.37
CA LYS A 217 23.20 22.40 -42.37
C LYS A 217 23.89 23.73 -42.06
N LYS A 218 24.62 23.82 -40.95
CA LYS A 218 25.68 24.83 -40.78
C LYS A 218 26.91 24.37 -41.54
#